data_AF-A0A4P7WDC0-F1
#
_entry.id   AF-A0A4P7WDC0-F1
#
_cell.length_a   1.000
_cell.length_b   1.000
_cell.length_c   1.000
_cell.angle_alpha   90.00
_cell.angle_beta   90.00
_cell.angle_gamma   90.00
#
_symmetry.space_group_name_H-M   'P 1'
#
loop_
_entity.id
_entity.type
_entity.pdbx_description
1 polymer ?
#
loop_
_entity_poly.entity_id
_entity_poly.type
_entity_poly.pdbx_seq_one_letter_code
_entity_poly.pdbx_strand_id
1 'polypeptide(L)'
;MKNLQETFYAQYANSPILTGLLERFNKAIDPEPLIETFLTQILDPTTATGWGLDVWGRIVGVGRVVHVPVTNAFFGFEEASEDAAMGTITGFDQARFYLDDSAPLTSNYPLTDEAFRRLIFCKAAANITDGSIQSLNGALMLLFGGNGKNIWVEDTPDTGLFFGFLEGGKAFAPFGQGLFFNDALNQIATMQMTLCWDFQPSPTEITLMTLAGGFIKPSGVALEFKYVPALPSA
;
A
#
# COMPACT_ATOMS: atom_id res chain seq x y z
N MET A 1 -40.66 -14.77 -8.03
CA MET A 1 -41.25 -16.09 -7.67
C MET A 1 -40.46 -17.18 -8.37
N LYS A 2 -40.08 -18.23 -7.64
CA LYS A 2 -39.18 -19.28 -8.17
C LYS A 2 -39.88 -20.27 -9.11
N ASN A 3 -41.14 -20.64 -8.81
CA ASN A 3 -41.96 -21.53 -9.65
C ASN A 3 -43.26 -20.84 -10.08
N LEU A 4 -43.27 -20.25 -11.27
CA LEU A 4 -44.45 -19.55 -11.81
C LEU A 4 -45.61 -20.52 -12.08
N GLN A 5 -45.31 -21.73 -12.57
CA GLN A 5 -46.29 -22.73 -13.00
C GLN A 5 -47.12 -23.30 -11.84
N GLU A 6 -46.58 -23.28 -10.61
CA GLU A 6 -47.30 -23.73 -9.41
C GLU A 6 -48.27 -22.65 -8.88
N THR A 7 -48.19 -21.42 -9.40
CA THR A 7 -48.91 -20.26 -8.84
C THR A 7 -50.28 -20.04 -9.47
N PHE A 8 -50.54 -20.57 -10.67
CA PHE A 8 -51.80 -20.35 -11.39
C PHE A 8 -52.47 -21.67 -11.81
N TYR A 9 -53.78 -21.64 -12.02
CA TYR A 9 -54.57 -22.85 -12.32
C TYR A 9 -54.18 -23.49 -13.66
N ALA A 10 -54.14 -24.84 -13.69
CA ALA A 10 -53.75 -25.64 -14.86
C ALA A 10 -54.52 -25.31 -16.16
N GLN A 11 -55.77 -24.80 -16.05
CA GLN A 11 -56.56 -24.38 -17.22
C GLN A 11 -55.92 -23.23 -18.03
N TYR A 12 -55.05 -22.45 -17.41
CA TYR A 12 -54.35 -21.34 -18.06
C TYR A 12 -52.91 -21.70 -18.50
N ALA A 13 -52.45 -22.92 -18.21
CA ALA A 13 -51.07 -23.35 -18.49
C ALA A 13 -50.73 -23.41 -19.97
N ASN A 14 -51.74 -23.61 -20.82
CA ASN A 14 -51.56 -23.73 -22.27
C ASN A 14 -51.80 -22.43 -23.04
N SER A 15 -51.98 -21.29 -22.35
CA SER A 15 -52.19 -19.97 -22.98
C SER A 15 -50.87 -19.20 -23.07
N PRO A 16 -50.25 -19.05 -24.25
CA PRO A 16 -48.93 -18.41 -24.39
C PRO A 16 -48.93 -16.93 -24.00
N ILE A 17 -50.07 -16.25 -24.14
CA ILE A 17 -50.21 -14.83 -23.84
C ILE A 17 -50.20 -14.60 -22.32
N LEU A 18 -50.94 -15.43 -21.57
CA LEU A 18 -51.04 -15.30 -20.11
C LEU A 18 -49.73 -15.71 -19.43
N THR A 19 -49.09 -16.80 -19.88
CA THR A 19 -47.79 -17.23 -19.35
C THR A 19 -46.71 -16.19 -19.63
N GLY A 20 -46.64 -15.65 -20.86
CA GLY A 20 -45.67 -14.60 -21.20
C GLY A 20 -45.86 -13.29 -20.43
N LEU A 21 -47.11 -12.91 -20.12
CA LEU A 21 -47.39 -11.74 -19.27
C LEU A 21 -46.93 -11.97 -17.83
N LEU A 22 -47.24 -13.14 -17.26
CA LEU A 22 -46.86 -13.51 -15.90
C LEU A 22 -45.34 -13.63 -15.74
N GLU A 23 -44.63 -14.18 -16.73
CA GLU A 23 -43.17 -14.24 -16.74
C GLU A 23 -42.54 -12.85 -16.73
N ARG A 24 -43.07 -11.92 -17.52
CA ARG A 24 -42.60 -10.53 -17.56
C ARG A 24 -42.83 -9.82 -16.23
N PHE A 25 -44.01 -9.97 -15.62
CA PHE A 25 -44.27 -9.41 -14.30
C PHE A 25 -43.38 -10.03 -13.23
N ASN A 26 -43.17 -11.35 -13.27
CA ASN A 26 -42.28 -12.03 -12.36
C ASN A 26 -40.86 -11.48 -12.47
N LYS A 27 -40.32 -11.35 -13.68
CA LYS A 27 -38.98 -10.80 -13.91
C LYS A 27 -38.86 -9.32 -13.52
N ALA A 28 -39.93 -8.54 -13.68
CA ALA A 28 -39.93 -7.12 -13.32
C ALA A 28 -39.98 -6.89 -11.79
N ILE A 29 -40.60 -7.81 -11.05
CA ILE A 29 -40.76 -7.72 -9.59
C ILE A 29 -39.63 -8.45 -8.86
N ASP A 30 -39.01 -9.46 -9.49
CA ASP A 30 -38.02 -10.30 -8.85
C ASP A 30 -36.76 -9.52 -8.43
N PRO A 31 -36.49 -9.39 -7.12
CA PRO A 31 -35.30 -8.69 -6.63
C PRO A 31 -34.06 -9.58 -6.63
N GLU A 32 -34.18 -10.90 -6.83
CA GLU A 32 -33.08 -11.86 -6.72
C GLU A 32 -31.85 -11.46 -7.56
N PRO A 33 -31.97 -11.06 -8.84
CA PRO A 33 -30.81 -10.64 -9.64
C PRO A 33 -30.14 -9.37 -9.12
N LEU A 34 -30.93 -8.45 -8.56
CA LEU A 34 -30.41 -7.20 -8.00
C LEU A 34 -29.69 -7.48 -6.68
N ILE A 35 -30.23 -8.37 -5.84
CA ILE A 35 -29.58 -8.82 -4.60
C ILE A 35 -28.27 -9.54 -4.93
N GLU A 36 -28.25 -10.44 -5.90
CA GLU A 36 -27.03 -11.15 -6.31
C GLU A 36 -25.96 -10.18 -6.85
N THR A 37 -26.38 -9.21 -7.67
CA THR A 37 -25.49 -8.14 -8.14
C THR A 37 -24.94 -7.32 -6.98
N PHE A 38 -25.77 -6.98 -6.00
CA PHE A 38 -25.34 -6.27 -4.80
C PHE A 38 -24.35 -7.10 -3.96
N LEU A 39 -24.64 -8.38 -3.74
CA LEU A 39 -23.79 -9.28 -2.95
C LEU A 39 -22.41 -9.44 -3.60
N THR A 40 -22.36 -9.57 -4.92
CA THR A 40 -21.10 -9.80 -5.67
C THR A 40 -20.34 -8.51 -5.94
N GLN A 41 -21.00 -7.44 -6.39
CA GLN A 41 -20.30 -6.21 -6.79
C GLN A 41 -20.01 -5.25 -5.64
N ILE A 42 -20.73 -5.39 -4.51
CA ILE A 42 -20.62 -4.46 -3.38
C ILE A 42 -20.25 -5.18 -2.08
N LEU A 43 -20.99 -6.22 -1.68
CA LEU A 43 -20.81 -6.80 -0.36
C LEU A 43 -19.57 -7.68 -0.25
N ASP A 44 -19.27 -8.52 -1.24
CA ASP A 44 -18.13 -9.42 -1.19
C ASP A 44 -16.82 -8.68 -1.54
N PRO A 45 -15.86 -8.52 -0.60
CA PRO A 45 -14.62 -7.79 -0.85
C PRO A 45 -13.71 -8.46 -1.89
N THR A 46 -13.89 -9.76 -2.15
CA THR A 46 -13.09 -10.49 -3.14
C THR A 46 -13.52 -10.19 -4.58
N THR A 47 -14.81 -9.92 -4.78
CA THR A 47 -15.41 -9.69 -6.11
C THR A 47 -15.91 -8.25 -6.30
N ALA A 48 -15.95 -7.44 -5.25
CA ALA A 48 -16.37 -6.05 -5.31
C ALA A 48 -15.53 -5.22 -6.29
N THR A 49 -16.20 -4.30 -6.99
CA THR A 49 -15.61 -3.43 -8.02
C THR A 49 -16.08 -1.98 -7.85
N GLY A 50 -15.29 -1.03 -8.34
CA GLY A 50 -15.63 0.40 -8.32
C GLY A 50 -16.08 0.90 -6.94
N TRP A 51 -17.32 1.40 -6.85
CA TRP A 51 -17.86 2.02 -5.63
C TRP A 51 -17.93 1.07 -4.44
N GLY A 52 -18.27 -0.21 -4.65
CA GLY A 52 -18.34 -1.18 -3.55
C GLY A 52 -16.99 -1.34 -2.86
N LEU A 53 -15.92 -1.37 -3.64
CA LEU A 53 -14.55 -1.44 -3.15
C LEU A 53 -14.13 -0.15 -2.42
N ASP A 54 -14.62 1.01 -2.87
CA ASP A 54 -14.38 2.29 -2.19
C ASP A 54 -15.03 2.37 -0.80
N VAL A 55 -16.19 1.74 -0.62
CA VAL A 55 -16.83 1.59 0.69
C VAL A 55 -15.96 0.76 1.63
N TRP A 56 -15.44 -0.37 1.16
CA TRP A 56 -14.50 -1.20 1.92
C TRP A 56 -13.22 -0.44 2.28
N GLY A 57 -12.67 0.33 1.34
CA GLY A 57 -11.54 1.22 1.59
C GLY A 57 -11.83 2.21 2.72
N ARG A 58 -13.00 2.86 2.70
CA ARG A 58 -13.42 3.78 3.77
C ARG A 58 -13.56 3.08 5.13
N ILE A 59 -14.05 1.84 5.16
CA ILE A 59 -14.21 1.06 6.40
C ILE A 59 -12.85 0.77 7.04
N VAL A 60 -11.85 0.35 6.25
CA VAL A 60 -10.51 0.04 6.79
C VAL A 60 -9.60 1.28 6.94
N GLY A 61 -10.00 2.41 6.36
CA GLY A 61 -9.30 3.70 6.46
C GLY A 61 -8.24 3.94 5.39
N VAL A 62 -8.44 3.44 4.16
CA VAL A 62 -7.54 3.70 3.00
C VAL A 62 -8.29 4.30 1.82
N GLY A 63 -7.62 5.20 1.11
CA GLY A 63 -8.12 5.82 -0.12
C GLY A 63 -7.59 5.12 -1.37
N ARG A 64 -8.36 5.20 -2.46
CA ARG A 64 -7.97 4.67 -3.79
C ARG A 64 -6.91 5.52 -4.48
N VAL A 65 -6.95 6.83 -4.26
CA VAL A 65 -6.03 7.78 -4.90
C VAL A 65 -4.81 7.92 -4.01
N VAL A 66 -3.65 7.62 -4.58
CA VAL A 66 -2.35 7.77 -3.94
C VAL A 66 -1.68 9.02 -4.49
N HIS A 67 -1.14 9.87 -3.61
CA HIS A 67 -0.41 11.08 -4.00
C HIS A 67 1.06 10.73 -4.19
N VAL A 68 1.46 10.50 -5.44
CA VAL A 68 2.84 10.17 -5.77
C VAL A 68 3.63 11.46 -5.90
N PRO A 69 4.73 11.65 -5.15
CA PRO A 69 5.58 12.81 -5.34
C PRO A 69 6.13 12.79 -6.77
N VAL A 70 5.98 13.90 -7.49
CA VAL A 70 6.54 14.02 -8.83
C VAL A 70 8.03 14.28 -8.65
N THR A 71 8.86 13.34 -9.10
CA THR A 71 10.30 13.57 -9.20
C THR A 71 10.54 14.55 -10.34
N ASN A 72 10.42 15.84 -10.04
CA ASN A 72 10.80 16.87 -10.98
C ASN A 72 12.33 17.02 -10.93
N ALA A 73 12.97 16.80 -12.07
CA ALA A 73 14.34 17.19 -12.26
C ALA A 73 14.36 18.63 -12.79
N PHE A 74 15.12 19.50 -12.14
CA PHE A 74 15.26 20.90 -12.54
C PHE A 74 16.72 21.24 -12.80
N PHE A 75 16.94 22.16 -13.73
CA PHE A 75 18.25 22.76 -13.93
C PHE A 75 18.60 23.66 -12.74
N GLY A 76 19.80 23.51 -12.20
CA GLY A 76 20.30 24.36 -11.12
C GLY A 76 21.74 24.03 -10.72
N PHE A 77 22.19 24.66 -9.64
CA PHE A 77 23.51 24.45 -9.05
C PHE A 77 23.40 23.63 -7.76
N GLU A 78 24.50 22.99 -7.35
CA GLU A 78 24.54 22.10 -6.18
C GLU A 78 24.10 22.80 -4.89
N GLU A 79 24.33 24.11 -4.78
CA GLU A 79 23.91 24.94 -3.64
C GLU A 79 22.38 25.00 -3.49
N ALA A 80 21.61 24.71 -4.55
CA ALA A 80 20.15 24.63 -4.51
C ALA A 80 19.63 23.24 -4.10
N SER A 81 20.51 22.24 -3.96
CA SER A 81 20.14 20.86 -3.61
C SER A 81 19.90 20.64 -2.11
N GLU A 82 20.21 21.63 -1.26
CA GLU A 82 19.98 21.56 0.19
C GLU A 82 18.48 21.63 0.57
N ASP A 83 17.61 22.10 -0.34
CA ASP A 83 16.16 22.11 -0.13
C ASP A 83 15.51 20.90 -0.82
N ALA A 84 15.24 19.85 -0.04
CA ALA A 84 14.61 18.61 -0.51
C ALA A 84 13.22 18.82 -1.14
N ALA A 85 12.58 19.98 -0.96
CA ALA A 85 11.30 20.31 -1.56
C ALA A 85 11.40 20.70 -3.05
N MET A 86 12.59 21.07 -3.55
CA MET A 86 12.77 21.53 -4.93
C MET A 86 13.00 20.42 -5.97
N GLY A 87 13.14 19.16 -5.58
CA GLY A 87 13.39 18.05 -6.52
C GLY A 87 14.87 17.87 -6.89
N THR A 88 15.16 17.02 -7.88
CA THR A 88 16.55 16.65 -8.23
C THR A 88 17.18 17.74 -9.11
N ILE A 89 18.25 18.37 -8.63
CA ILE A 89 18.98 19.37 -9.40
C ILE A 89 19.96 18.71 -10.37
N THR A 90 19.89 19.05 -11.65
CA THR A 90 20.78 18.55 -12.70
C THR A 90 21.45 19.68 -13.48
N GLY A 91 22.57 19.37 -14.15
CA GLY A 91 23.37 20.35 -14.88
C GLY A 91 22.78 20.79 -16.23
N PHE A 92 23.59 21.52 -17.01
CA PHE A 92 23.19 22.05 -18.31
C PHE A 92 22.69 20.97 -19.28
N ASP A 93 21.63 21.30 -20.03
CA ASP A 93 21.03 20.42 -21.06
C ASP A 93 20.49 19.07 -20.52
N GLN A 94 20.27 18.97 -19.21
CA GLN A 94 19.74 17.75 -18.58
C GLN A 94 18.30 17.91 -18.05
N ALA A 95 17.85 19.14 -17.76
CA ALA A 95 16.52 19.39 -17.23
C ALA A 95 15.98 20.79 -17.59
N ARG A 96 14.69 20.99 -17.31
CA ARG A 96 13.99 22.27 -17.47
C ARG A 96 14.34 23.22 -16.31
N PHE A 97 14.25 24.53 -16.56
CA PHE A 97 14.26 25.52 -15.47
C PHE A 97 13.02 25.35 -14.57
N TYR A 98 13.20 25.57 -13.26
CA TYR A 98 12.08 25.74 -12.33
C TYR A 98 11.28 26.99 -12.73
N LEU A 99 9.97 26.84 -12.91
CA LEU A 99 9.13 27.91 -13.48
C LEU A 99 8.41 28.71 -12.40
N ASP A 100 7.77 28.05 -11.43
CA ASP A 100 7.10 28.68 -10.29
C ASP A 100 6.69 27.62 -9.23
N ASP A 101 6.18 28.12 -8.11
CA ASP A 101 5.62 27.36 -6.97
C ASP A 101 4.25 26.70 -7.29
N SER A 102 3.76 26.81 -8.52
CA SER A 102 2.48 26.23 -8.95
C SER A 102 2.63 24.90 -9.72
N ALA A 103 3.88 24.47 -9.97
CA ALA A 103 4.16 23.16 -10.51
C ALA A 103 3.65 22.06 -9.55
N PRO A 104 2.84 21.10 -10.03
CA PRO A 104 2.30 20.06 -9.16
C PRO A 104 3.45 19.22 -8.57
N LEU A 105 3.65 19.34 -7.25
CA LEU A 105 4.62 18.56 -6.49
C LEU A 105 4.19 17.10 -6.33
N THR A 106 2.90 16.82 -6.49
CA THR A 106 2.32 15.47 -6.38
C THR A 106 1.37 15.19 -7.54
N SER A 107 1.45 13.98 -8.09
CA SER A 107 0.51 13.45 -9.07
C SER A 107 -0.50 12.52 -8.39
N ASN A 108 -1.77 12.68 -8.72
CA ASN A 108 -2.83 11.80 -8.24
C ASN A 108 -2.85 10.52 -9.06
N TYR A 109 -2.50 9.40 -8.44
CA TYR A 109 -2.51 8.10 -9.08
C TYR A 109 -3.69 7.25 -8.54
N PRO A 110 -4.77 7.06 -9.32
CA PRO A 110 -5.86 6.18 -8.93
C PRO A 110 -5.43 4.70 -9.08
N LEU A 111 -5.53 3.94 -8.00
CA LEU A 111 -5.24 2.51 -8.04
C LEU A 111 -6.32 1.73 -8.81
N THR A 112 -5.88 0.69 -9.53
CA THR A 112 -6.77 -0.30 -10.15
C THR A 112 -7.53 -1.07 -9.08
N ASP A 113 -8.69 -1.65 -9.41
CA ASP A 113 -9.49 -2.42 -8.45
C ASP A 113 -8.70 -3.56 -7.81
N GLU A 114 -7.83 -4.23 -8.57
CA GLU A 114 -7.00 -5.30 -8.02
C GLU A 114 -5.95 -4.78 -7.04
N ALA A 115 -5.21 -3.73 -7.40
CA ALA A 115 -4.19 -3.13 -6.52
C ALA A 115 -4.84 -2.55 -5.25
N PHE A 116 -5.98 -1.88 -5.40
CA PHE A 116 -6.71 -1.31 -4.26
C PHE A 116 -7.27 -2.39 -3.33
N ARG A 117 -7.74 -3.52 -3.88
CA ARG A 117 -8.17 -4.68 -3.07
C ARG A 117 -7.04 -5.25 -2.24
N ARG A 118 -5.84 -5.41 -2.80
CA ARG A 118 -4.66 -5.86 -2.03
C ARG A 118 -4.31 -4.89 -0.91
N LEU A 119 -4.40 -3.58 -1.17
CA LEU A 119 -4.19 -2.55 -0.15
C LEU A 119 -5.22 -2.63 0.98
N ILE A 120 -6.49 -2.84 0.66
CA ILE A 120 -7.57 -3.01 1.65
C ILE A 120 -7.30 -4.24 2.52
N PHE A 121 -6.97 -5.39 1.93
CA PHE A 121 -6.68 -6.60 2.69
C PHE A 121 -5.43 -6.46 3.55
N CYS A 122 -4.38 -5.80 3.05
CA CYS A 122 -3.18 -5.49 3.82
C CYS A 122 -3.51 -4.61 5.04
N LYS A 123 -4.28 -3.53 4.84
CA LYS A 123 -4.73 -2.66 5.94
C LYS A 123 -5.62 -3.39 6.93
N ALA A 124 -6.56 -4.21 6.45
CA ALA A 124 -7.42 -5.01 7.31
C ALA A 124 -6.59 -5.99 8.17
N ALA A 125 -5.60 -6.66 7.57
CA ALA A 125 -4.67 -7.53 8.31
C ALA A 125 -3.87 -6.74 9.35
N ALA A 126 -3.35 -5.57 8.98
CA ALA A 126 -2.62 -4.68 9.89
C ALA A 126 -3.49 -4.11 11.03
N ASN A 127 -4.81 -4.03 10.85
CA ASN A 127 -5.72 -3.60 11.92
C ASN A 127 -6.06 -4.72 12.92
N ILE A 128 -5.93 -6.00 12.53
CA ILE A 128 -6.32 -7.18 13.34
C ILE A 128 -5.11 -7.93 13.89
N THR A 129 -3.92 -7.69 13.34
CA THR A 129 -2.67 -8.34 13.77
C THR A 129 -2.32 -8.09 15.24
N ASP A 130 -1.61 -9.06 15.81
CA ASP A 130 -0.96 -9.00 17.13
C ASP A 130 0.27 -8.08 17.17
N GLY A 131 0.70 -7.52 16.03
CA GLY A 131 1.83 -6.60 15.94
C GLY A 131 3.20 -7.28 15.96
N SER A 132 3.25 -8.62 15.92
CA SER A 132 4.52 -9.35 15.79
C SER A 132 5.13 -9.13 14.41
N ILE A 133 6.46 -9.07 14.33
CA ILE A 133 7.19 -8.87 13.06
C ILE A 133 6.76 -9.91 12.00
N GLN A 134 6.49 -11.14 12.42
CA GLN A 134 6.00 -12.22 11.57
C GLN A 134 4.65 -11.88 10.94
N SER A 135 3.70 -11.40 11.74
CA SER A 135 2.38 -11.01 11.25
C SER A 135 2.43 -9.76 10.38
N LEU A 136 3.29 -8.78 10.71
CA LEU A 136 3.51 -7.59 9.87
C LEU A 136 4.11 -7.98 8.52
N ASN A 137 5.09 -8.90 8.51
CA ASN A 137 5.65 -9.45 7.29
C ASN A 137 4.58 -10.20 6.47
N GLY A 138 3.69 -10.95 7.12
CA GLY A 138 2.53 -11.56 6.48
C GLY A 138 1.62 -10.53 5.79
N ALA A 139 1.35 -9.40 6.46
CA ALA A 139 0.55 -8.32 5.88
C ALA A 139 1.25 -7.65 4.68
N LEU A 140 2.56 -7.41 4.76
CA LEU A 140 3.35 -6.87 3.64
C LEU A 140 3.37 -7.82 2.44
N MET A 141 3.45 -9.13 2.69
CA MET A 141 3.40 -10.15 1.65
C MET A 141 2.04 -10.19 0.93
N LEU A 142 0.93 -9.82 1.57
CA LEU A 142 -0.37 -9.66 0.88
C LEU A 142 -0.37 -8.51 -0.13
N LEU A 143 0.39 -7.44 0.15
CA LEU A 143 0.44 -6.25 -0.69
C LEU A 143 1.43 -6.40 -1.85
N PHE A 144 2.64 -6.87 -1.58
CA PHE A 144 3.75 -6.92 -2.53
C PHE A 144 4.10 -8.33 -3.03
N GLY A 145 3.45 -9.37 -2.49
CA GLY A 145 3.71 -10.76 -2.86
C GLY A 145 3.40 -11.08 -4.32
N GLY A 146 4.11 -12.07 -4.86
CA GLY A 146 3.88 -12.66 -6.18
C GLY A 146 4.76 -12.14 -7.31
N ASN A 147 5.50 -11.04 -7.12
CA ASN A 147 6.31 -10.41 -8.17
C ASN A 147 7.84 -10.57 -7.99
N GLY A 148 8.28 -11.48 -7.11
CA GLY A 148 9.70 -11.62 -6.75
C GLY A 148 10.27 -10.42 -6.00
N LYS A 149 9.39 -9.57 -5.45
CA LYS A 149 9.72 -8.39 -4.64
C LYS A 149 9.64 -8.79 -3.18
N ASN A 150 10.72 -8.62 -2.44
CA ASN A 150 10.72 -8.91 -1.02
C ASN A 150 10.68 -7.60 -0.24
N ILE A 151 9.71 -7.49 0.66
CA ILE A 151 9.61 -6.40 1.64
C ILE A 151 9.36 -7.02 2.99
N TRP A 152 10.16 -6.66 3.97
CA TRP A 152 10.06 -7.18 5.33
C TRP A 152 10.36 -6.09 6.35
N VAL A 153 9.88 -6.32 7.55
CA VAL A 153 10.21 -5.55 8.74
C VAL A 153 11.39 -6.21 9.45
N GLU A 154 12.36 -5.41 9.83
CA GLU A 154 13.44 -5.78 10.74
C GLU A 154 13.47 -4.84 11.96
N ASP A 155 13.87 -5.40 13.11
CA ASP A 155 14.13 -4.68 14.36
C ASP A 155 15.66 -4.61 14.57
N THR A 156 16.40 -4.35 13.49
CA THR A 156 17.86 -4.30 13.55
C THR A 156 18.27 -2.84 13.75
N PRO A 157 18.80 -2.46 14.93
CA PRO A 157 19.44 -1.16 15.07
C PRO A 157 20.65 -1.10 14.13
N ASP A 158 20.81 0.05 13.48
CA ASP A 158 21.78 0.27 12.42
C ASP A 158 23.18 -0.17 12.87
N THR A 159 23.74 -1.20 12.24
CA THR A 159 25.06 -1.75 12.61
C THR A 159 26.16 -0.88 12.00
N GLY A 160 26.37 0.29 12.58
CA GLY A 160 27.53 1.15 12.29
C GLY A 160 28.83 0.64 12.93
N LEU A 161 29.99 1.03 12.39
CA LEU A 161 31.27 0.88 13.09
C LEU A 161 31.34 1.94 14.20
N PHE A 162 31.07 1.54 15.44
CA PHE A 162 31.13 2.44 16.59
C PHE A 162 32.54 2.49 17.19
N PHE A 163 32.87 3.61 17.82
CA PHE A 163 34.04 3.68 18.67
C PHE A 163 33.86 2.87 19.96
N GLY A 164 34.67 1.84 20.17
CA GLY A 164 34.59 1.01 21.37
C GLY A 164 35.86 0.20 21.64
N PHE A 165 36.01 -0.25 22.88
CA PHE A 165 37.05 -1.19 23.28
C PHE A 165 36.60 -2.63 22.98
N LEU A 166 37.58 -3.50 22.71
CA LEU A 166 37.43 -4.87 22.19
C LEU A 166 36.48 -5.79 23.01
N GLU A 167 36.14 -5.41 24.24
CA GLU A 167 35.25 -6.15 25.14
C GLU A 167 33.75 -5.98 24.81
N GLY A 168 33.39 -5.08 23.89
CA GLY A 168 32.00 -4.74 23.53
C GLY A 168 31.33 -5.57 22.43
N GLY A 169 31.99 -6.55 21.82
CA GLY A 169 31.41 -7.33 20.71
C GLY A 169 31.57 -6.70 19.32
N LYS A 170 30.87 -7.27 18.32
CA LYS A 170 31.26 -7.20 16.89
C LYS A 170 31.04 -5.82 16.25
N ALA A 171 32.11 -5.34 15.57
CA ALA A 171 32.26 -4.14 14.73
C ALA A 171 32.77 -2.86 15.47
N PHE A 172 34.09 -2.61 15.41
CA PHE A 172 34.77 -1.44 16.01
C PHE A 172 35.78 -0.78 15.05
N ALA A 173 36.00 0.53 15.19
CA ALA A 173 37.02 1.31 14.45
C ALA A 173 38.09 1.92 15.39
N PRO A 174 39.36 2.08 14.96
CA PRO A 174 40.46 2.65 15.76
C PRO A 174 40.39 4.17 15.90
N PHE A 175 41.04 4.75 16.93
CA PHE A 175 40.91 6.16 17.38
C PHE A 175 40.99 7.17 16.21
N GLY A 176 40.03 8.11 16.12
CA GLY A 176 39.86 9.06 15.01
C GLY A 176 39.12 8.60 13.73
N GLN A 177 38.70 7.33 13.60
CA GLN A 177 38.05 6.77 12.39
C GLN A 177 36.55 6.39 12.51
N GLY A 178 35.98 6.36 13.72
CA GLY A 178 34.57 6.02 13.98
C GLY A 178 33.74 7.21 14.52
N LEU A 179 32.43 7.03 14.62
CA LEU A 179 31.56 7.97 15.36
C LEU A 179 31.59 7.62 16.85
N PHE A 180 31.64 8.62 17.73
CA PHE A 180 31.53 8.41 19.18
C PHE A 180 30.18 7.73 19.49
N PHE A 181 30.21 6.62 20.24
CA PHE A 181 28.99 6.05 20.79
C PHE A 181 28.38 7.05 21.77
N ASN A 182 27.29 7.69 21.37
CA ASN A 182 26.53 8.59 22.24
C ASN A 182 25.24 7.90 22.69
N ASP A 183 25.29 7.37 23.91
CA ASP A 183 24.14 6.77 24.58
C ASP A 183 22.98 7.77 24.68
N ALA A 184 23.23 9.09 24.77
CA ALA A 184 22.17 10.11 24.80
C ALA A 184 21.48 10.38 23.44
N LEU A 185 22.09 9.99 22.31
CA LEU A 185 21.44 10.06 20.99
C LEU A 185 20.63 8.80 20.69
N ASN A 186 21.01 7.65 21.24
CA ASN A 186 20.25 6.38 21.15
C ASN A 186 19.27 6.17 22.33
N GLN A 187 19.39 6.90 23.45
CA GLN A 187 18.44 6.84 24.58
C GLN A 187 17.18 7.70 24.38
N ILE A 188 17.08 8.42 23.26
CA ILE A 188 15.77 8.74 22.68
C ILE A 188 15.38 7.59 21.75
N ALA A 189 15.52 6.34 22.22
CA ALA A 189 14.94 5.14 21.62
C ALA A 189 13.41 5.24 21.73
N THR A 190 12.85 6.17 20.96
CA THR A 190 11.55 5.97 20.34
C THR A 190 11.62 4.62 19.68
N MET A 191 10.71 3.71 20.04
CA MET A 191 10.56 2.41 19.39
C MET A 191 10.72 2.61 17.87
N GLN A 192 11.66 1.93 17.23
CA GLN A 192 11.94 2.08 15.80
C GLN A 192 11.60 0.77 15.09
N MET A 193 11.11 0.89 13.86
CA MET A 193 10.80 -0.24 12.99
C MET A 193 11.37 0.07 11.63
N THR A 194 12.19 -0.83 11.10
CA THR A 194 12.84 -0.64 9.80
C THR A 194 12.17 -1.51 8.76
N LEU A 195 11.68 -0.87 7.69
CA LEU A 195 11.11 -1.55 6.53
C LEU A 195 12.18 -1.69 5.46
N CYS A 196 12.50 -2.93 5.13
CA CYS A 196 13.55 -3.32 4.20
C CYS A 196 12.99 -3.86 2.89
N TRP A 197 13.74 -3.65 1.81
CA TRP A 197 13.42 -4.20 0.49
C TRP A 197 14.67 -4.45 -0.36
N ASP A 198 14.56 -5.34 -1.34
CA ASP A 198 15.68 -5.84 -2.15
C ASP A 198 15.64 -5.50 -3.65
N PHE A 199 14.62 -4.76 -4.09
CA PHE A 199 14.42 -4.39 -5.49
C PHE A 199 14.50 -2.87 -5.70
N GLN A 200 14.50 -2.43 -6.96
CA GLN A 200 14.39 -1.01 -7.30
C GLN A 200 12.90 -0.61 -7.38
N PRO A 201 12.34 0.13 -6.41
CA PRO A 201 10.92 0.46 -6.42
C PRO A 201 10.61 1.58 -7.41
N SER A 202 9.47 1.47 -8.07
CA SER A 202 8.90 2.59 -8.84
C SER A 202 8.36 3.70 -7.91
N PRO A 203 8.18 4.95 -8.37
CA PRO A 203 7.67 6.04 -7.52
C PRO A 203 6.31 5.74 -6.86
N THR A 204 5.42 5.03 -7.57
CA THR A 204 4.15 4.55 -7.03
C THR A 204 4.35 3.52 -5.92
N GLU A 205 5.33 2.62 -6.07
CA GLU A 205 5.66 1.60 -5.07
C GLU A 205 6.32 2.20 -3.85
N ILE A 206 7.21 3.18 -4.00
CA ILE A 206 7.74 3.94 -2.86
C ILE A 206 6.59 4.54 -2.06
N THR A 207 5.63 5.18 -2.75
CA THR A 207 4.48 5.79 -2.09
C THR A 207 3.60 4.75 -1.40
N LEU A 208 3.38 3.59 -2.03
CA LEU A 208 2.65 2.48 -1.43
C LEU A 208 3.38 1.88 -0.22
N MET A 209 4.71 1.81 -0.25
CA MET A 209 5.54 1.36 0.87
C MET A 209 5.48 2.36 2.02
N THR A 210 5.54 3.66 1.73
CA THR A 210 5.36 4.71 2.73
C THR A 210 3.97 4.66 3.36
N LEU A 211 2.94 4.48 2.54
CA LEU A 211 1.56 4.31 3.01
C LEU A 211 1.43 3.06 3.89
N ALA A 212 1.97 1.92 3.44
CA ALA A 212 1.97 0.66 4.16
C ALA A 212 2.66 0.75 5.51
N GLY A 213 3.89 1.29 5.53
CA GLY A 213 4.63 1.50 6.76
C GLY A 213 3.89 2.42 7.74
N GLY A 214 3.17 3.43 7.22
CA GLY A 214 2.37 4.34 8.04
C GLY A 214 1.25 3.65 8.82
N PHE A 215 0.63 2.59 8.27
CA PHE A 215 -0.45 1.88 8.95
C PHE A 215 -0.06 0.57 9.63
N ILE A 216 1.09 -0.01 9.27
CA ILE A 216 1.65 -1.22 9.88
C ILE A 216 2.38 -0.90 11.18
N LYS A 217 2.98 0.30 11.28
CA LYS A 217 3.70 0.69 12.48
C LYS A 217 2.75 0.87 13.67
N PRO A 218 3.11 0.37 14.86
CA PRO A 218 2.40 0.70 16.08
C PRO A 218 2.47 2.21 16.41
N SER A 219 1.55 2.68 17.24
CA SER A 219 1.57 4.07 17.71
C SER A 219 2.81 4.35 18.54
N GLY A 220 3.45 5.51 18.33
CA GLY A 220 4.69 5.88 19.02
C GLY A 220 5.96 5.25 18.45
N VAL A 221 5.84 4.40 17.40
CA VAL A 221 6.98 3.80 16.70
C VAL A 221 7.38 4.66 15.50
N ALA A 222 8.66 5.00 15.42
CA ALA A 222 9.28 5.66 14.27
C ALA A 222 9.57 4.62 13.18
N LEU A 223 9.36 5.01 11.92
CA LEU A 223 9.54 4.14 10.77
C LEU A 223 10.78 4.57 10.01
N GLU A 224 11.68 3.63 9.77
CA GLU A 224 12.86 3.81 8.93
C GLU A 224 12.74 2.96 7.67
N PHE A 225 13.36 3.41 6.58
CA PHE A 225 13.34 2.75 5.28
C PHE A 225 14.76 2.42 4.85
N LYS A 226 15.03 1.15 4.55
CA LYS A 226 16.37 0.68 4.21
C LYS A 226 16.38 -0.22 2.98
N TYR A 227 17.15 0.18 1.97
CA TYR A 227 17.45 -0.70 0.84
C TYR A 227 18.52 -1.72 1.23
N VAL A 228 18.22 -3.01 1.04
CA VAL A 228 19.16 -4.11 1.29
C VAL A 228 19.45 -4.80 -0.04
N PRO A 229 20.66 -4.64 -0.61
CA PRO A 229 20.98 -5.31 -1.86
C PRO A 229 20.90 -6.83 -1.65
N ALA A 230 20.29 -7.53 -2.61
CA ALA A 230 20.24 -8.99 -2.59
C ALA A 230 21.67 -9.55 -2.46
N LEU A 231 21.88 -10.46 -1.50
CA LEU A 231 23.18 -11.12 -1.33
C LEU A 231 23.56 -11.78 -2.67
N PRO A 232 24.79 -11.60 -3.16
CA PRO A 232 25.23 -12.31 -4.36
C PRO A 232 25.06 -13.81 -4.09
N SER A 233 24.34 -14.49 -5.00
CA SER A 233 24.18 -15.94 -4.96
C SER A 233 25.55 -16.59 -4.92
N ALA A 234 25.88 -17.22 -3.79
CA ALA A 234 27.09 -18.03 -3.64
C ALA A 234 27.03 -19.28 -4.53
#